data_AF-A0A9E1EJ71-F1
#
_entry.id   AF-A0A9E1EJ71-F1
#
_cell.length_a   1.000
_cell.length_b   1.000
_cell.length_c   1.000
_cell.angle_alpha   90.00
_cell.angle_beta   90.00
_cell.angle_gamma   90.00
#
_symmetry.space_group_name_H-M   'P 1'
#
loop_
_entity.id
_entity.type
_entity.pdbx_description
1 polymer ?
#
loop_
_entity_poly.entity_id
_entity_poly.type
_entity_poly.pdbx_seq_one_letter_code
_entity_poly.pdbx_strand_id
1 'polypeptide(L)'
;MEKKNIDWSSLGFAYTPTDYRYVSWNKDGKWDKGELTSDPNITMSECACVLQYAQTVFEGLKAYTTKDGRTVCFRPDLNAKRLADSCRRLKIPAVPEEQFI
;
A
#
# COMPACT_ATOMS: atom_id res chain seq x y z
N MET A 1 10.31 5.51 19.08
CA MET A 1 9.54 6.62 18.47
C MET A 1 8.47 7.01 19.47
N GLU A 2 8.38 8.29 19.81
CA GLU A 2 7.23 8.80 20.56
C GLU A 2 5.97 8.71 19.70
N LYS A 3 4.84 8.34 20.31
CA LYS A 3 3.56 8.34 19.60
C LYS A 3 3.17 9.77 19.29
N LYS A 4 2.71 10.04 18.06
CA LYS A 4 2.12 11.33 17.73
C LYS A 4 0.94 11.61 18.65
N ASN A 5 0.80 12.86 19.07
CA ASN A 5 -0.32 13.32 19.88
C ASN A 5 -1.57 13.42 18.99
N ILE A 6 -2.36 12.34 18.93
CA ILE A 6 -3.59 12.23 18.13
C ILE A 6 -4.79 12.25 19.07
N ASP A 7 -5.78 13.08 18.78
CA ASP A 7 -7.09 12.98 19.41
C ASP A 7 -7.84 11.78 18.83
N TRP A 8 -7.70 10.63 19.49
CA TRP A 8 -8.31 9.39 19.06
C TRP A 8 -9.84 9.42 19.05
N SER A 9 -10.47 10.32 19.80
CA SER A 9 -11.93 10.41 19.92
C SER A 9 -12.58 11.08 18.70
N SER A 10 -11.83 11.96 18.02
CA SER A 10 -12.27 12.64 16.81
C SER A 10 -11.71 12.02 15.52
N LEU A 11 -10.89 10.96 15.62
CA LEU A 11 -10.29 10.30 14.46
C LEU A 11 -11.37 9.68 13.56
N GLY A 12 -11.55 10.26 12.38
CA GLY A 12 -12.48 9.80 11.35
C GLY A 12 -11.81 8.95 10.25
N PHE A 13 -12.51 8.83 9.12
CA PHE A 13 -11.98 8.21 7.89
C PHE A 13 -11.66 9.30 6.86
N ALA A 14 -10.68 10.13 7.18
CA ALA A 14 -10.17 11.17 6.28
C ALA A 14 -8.65 11.01 6.12
N TYR A 15 -8.11 11.51 5.00
CA TYR A 15 -6.67 11.46 4.77
C TYR A 15 -5.93 12.25 5.85
N THR A 16 -4.98 11.60 6.51
CA THR A 16 -4.04 12.21 7.44
C THR A 16 -2.64 11.74 7.04
N PRO A 17 -1.72 12.65 6.66
CA PRO A 17 -0.38 12.26 6.22
C PRO A 17 0.39 11.48 7.30
N THR A 18 0.92 10.31 6.93
CA THR A 18 1.91 9.57 7.70
C THR A 18 3.32 9.89 7.23
N ASP A 19 4.32 9.58 8.06
CA ASP A 19 5.72 9.97 7.84
C ASP A 19 6.36 9.26 6.65
N TYR A 20 5.99 7.99 6.42
CA TYR A 20 6.58 7.15 5.38
C TYR A 20 5.54 6.45 4.53
N ARG A 21 5.95 6.10 3.31
CA ARG A 21 5.24 5.31 2.31
C ARG A 21 6.21 4.30 1.71
N TYR A 22 5.73 3.11 1.37
CA TYR A 22 6.49 2.13 0.60
C TYR A 22 6.27 2.36 -0.90
N VAL A 23 7.33 2.36 -1.69
CA VAL A 23 7.28 2.44 -3.16
C VAL A 23 8.15 1.33 -3.74
N SER A 24 7.68 0.68 -4.81
CA SER A 24 8.45 -0.30 -5.57
C SER A 24 8.11 -0.16 -7.05
N TRP A 25 9.12 -0.35 -7.90
CA TRP A 25 8.97 -0.28 -9.35
C TRP A 25 9.01 -1.66 -9.97
N ASN A 26 8.12 -1.90 -10.93
CA ASN A 26 8.26 -3.01 -11.87
C ASN A 26 8.85 -2.49 -13.18
N LYS A 27 10.03 -2.99 -13.57
CA LYS A 27 10.68 -2.69 -14.84
C LYS A 27 11.05 -4.00 -15.53
N ASP A 28 10.74 -4.10 -16.82
CA ASP A 28 10.98 -5.32 -17.62
C ASP A 28 10.44 -6.61 -16.97
N GLY A 29 9.28 -6.50 -16.32
CA GLY A 29 8.59 -7.61 -15.66
C GLY A 29 9.13 -7.97 -14.27
N LYS A 30 10.11 -7.24 -13.73
CA LYS A 30 10.71 -7.52 -12.42
C LYS A 30 10.44 -6.39 -11.44
N TRP A 31 9.97 -6.76 -10.25
CA TRP A 31 9.88 -5.85 -9.11
C TRP A 31 11.27 -5.64 -8.50
N ASP A 32 11.56 -4.40 -8.10
CA ASP A 32 12.70 -4.10 -7.24
C ASP A 32 12.41 -4.49 -5.78
N LYS A 33 13.35 -4.21 -4.88
CA LYS A 33 13.19 -4.48 -3.44
C LYS A 33 12.17 -3.55 -2.77
N GLY A 34 11.83 -2.45 -3.43
CA GLY A 34 11.15 -1.29 -2.88
C GLY A 34 11.95 -0.53 -1.83
N GLU A 35 11.43 0.61 -1.46
CA GLU A 35 12.03 1.55 -0.52
C GLU A 35 10.96 2.34 0.25
N LEU A 36 11.36 2.90 1.39
CA LEU A 36 10.53 3.87 2.11
C LEU A 36 10.86 5.29 1.65
N THR A 37 9.83 6.05 1.33
CA THR A 37 9.92 7.48 1.00
C THR A 37 9.05 8.31 1.95
N SER A 38 9.47 9.55 2.18
CA SER A 38 8.66 10.57 2.85
C SER A 38 7.86 11.45 1.88
N ASP A 39 8.15 11.40 0.58
CA ASP A 39 7.43 12.19 -0.43
C ASP A 39 5.99 11.65 -0.58
N PRO A 40 4.95 12.48 -0.33
CA PRO A 40 3.58 12.07 -0.52
C PRO A 40 3.13 12.10 -1.99
N ASN A 41 3.92 12.67 -2.90
CA ASN A 41 3.56 12.85 -4.28
C ASN A 41 4.07 11.71 -5.16
N ILE A 42 3.37 11.48 -6.27
CA ILE A 42 3.80 10.56 -7.32
C ILE A 42 4.01 11.38 -8.59
N THR A 43 5.23 11.36 -9.10
CA THR A 43 5.57 11.96 -10.40
C THR A 43 5.47 10.89 -11.49
N MET A 44 4.64 11.12 -12.50
CA MET A 44 4.46 10.20 -13.63
C MET A 44 4.21 10.97 -14.93
N SER A 45 4.37 10.28 -16.07
CA SER A 45 3.98 10.82 -17.38
C SER A 45 2.49 11.13 -17.42
N GLU A 46 2.10 12.21 -18.07
CA GLU A 46 0.68 12.53 -18.35
C GLU A 46 -0.03 11.41 -19.15
N CYS A 47 0.73 10.63 -19.91
CA CYS A 47 0.24 9.50 -20.70
C CYS A 47 0.20 8.18 -19.92
N ALA A 48 0.43 8.18 -18.60
CA ALA A 48 0.44 6.95 -17.80
C ALA A 48 -0.91 6.21 -17.89
N CYS A 49 -0.87 4.88 -18.01
CA CYS A 49 -2.07 4.04 -18.18
C CYS A 49 -3.11 4.22 -17.06
N VAL A 50 -2.68 4.56 -15.83
CA VAL A 50 -3.60 4.85 -14.73
C VAL A 50 -4.49 6.07 -15.00
N LEU A 51 -3.96 7.10 -15.69
CA LEU A 51 -4.68 8.33 -16.00
C LEU A 51 -5.56 8.19 -17.23
N GLN A 52 -5.13 7.40 -18.22
CA GLN A 52 -5.79 7.31 -19.52
C GLN A 52 -6.77 6.13 -19.61
N TYR A 53 -6.47 5.02 -18.93
CA TYR A 53 -7.19 3.75 -19.08
C TYR A 53 -7.56 3.09 -17.75
N ALA A 54 -7.42 3.82 -16.63
CA ALA A 54 -7.71 3.33 -15.28
C ALA A 54 -7.06 1.97 -14.96
N GLN A 55 -5.86 1.70 -15.52
CA GLN A 55 -5.12 0.47 -15.22
C GLN A 55 -4.48 0.57 -13.83
N THR A 56 -5.30 0.37 -12.80
CA THR A 56 -4.91 0.45 -11.39
C THR A 56 -5.76 -0.50 -10.54
N VAL A 57 -5.19 -0.96 -9.44
CA VAL A 57 -5.84 -1.80 -8.42
C VAL A 57 -5.37 -1.31 -7.05
N PHE A 58 -6.16 -1.58 -6.00
CA PHE A 58 -5.77 -1.23 -4.64
C PHE A 58 -6.21 -2.33 -3.67
N GLU A 59 -5.64 -2.29 -2.46
CA GLU A 59 -6.05 -3.13 -1.34
C GLU A 59 -6.33 -2.28 -0.10
N GLY A 60 -7.14 -2.84 0.80
CA GLY A 60 -7.52 -2.22 2.06
C GLY A 60 -7.38 -3.20 3.22
N LEU A 61 -6.48 -2.90 4.15
CA LEU A 61 -6.29 -3.64 5.40
C LEU A 61 -6.00 -2.68 6.54
N LYS A 62 -6.07 -3.20 7.77
CA LYS A 62 -5.87 -2.41 8.99
C LYS A 62 -4.84 -3.09 9.89
N ALA A 63 -4.02 -2.25 10.53
CA ALA A 63 -3.17 -2.64 11.64
C ALA A 63 -3.85 -2.26 12.96
N TYR A 64 -3.75 -3.14 13.96
CA TYR A 64 -4.36 -2.96 15.27
C TYR A 64 -3.31 -3.11 16.36
N THR A 65 -3.41 -2.30 17.41
CA THR A 65 -2.65 -2.51 18.65
C THR A 65 -3.45 -3.42 19.57
N THR A 66 -2.88 -4.57 19.94
CA THR A 66 -3.49 -5.52 20.87
C THR A 66 -3.35 -5.05 22.32
N LYS A 67 -4.09 -5.68 23.25
CA LYS A 67 -4.03 -5.35 24.69
C LYS A 67 -2.62 -5.52 25.30
N ASP A 68 -1.82 -6.44 24.75
CA ASP A 68 -0.43 -6.70 25.13
C ASP A 68 0.58 -5.88 24.30
N GLY A 69 0.13 -4.89 23.53
CA GLY A 69 0.98 -3.89 22.87
C GLY A 69 1.57 -4.31 21.53
N ARG A 70 1.21 -5.48 20.99
CA ARG A 70 1.66 -5.92 19.65
C ARG A 70 0.87 -5.20 18.55
N THR A 71 1.52 -4.98 17.42
CA THR A 71 0.85 -4.57 16.19
C THR A 71 0.50 -5.82 15.37
N VAL A 72 -0.76 -5.96 14.99
CA VAL A 72 -1.25 -7.11 14.21
C VAL A 72 -2.06 -6.65 13.01
N CYS A 73 -1.97 -7.40 11.91
CA CYS A 73 -2.83 -7.28 10.75
C CYS A 73 -3.71 -8.53 10.64
N PHE A 74 -4.99 -8.36 10.32
CA PHE A 74 -5.91 -9.49 10.20
C PHE A 74 -5.90 -10.04 8.76
N ARG A 75 -5.35 -11.25 8.60
CA ARG A 75 -5.29 -12.01 7.33
C ARG A 75 -4.64 -11.25 6.15
N PRO A 76 -3.43 -10.68 6.31
CA PRO A 76 -2.76 -9.96 5.22
C PRO A 76 -2.48 -10.87 4.00
N ASP A 77 -2.31 -12.17 4.21
CA ASP A 77 -2.21 -13.22 3.18
C ASP A 77 -3.39 -13.19 2.20
N LEU A 78 -4.61 -12.99 2.71
CA LEU A 78 -5.79 -12.89 1.85
C LEU A 78 -5.83 -11.60 1.03
N ASN A 79 -5.36 -10.49 1.59
CA ASN A 79 -5.23 -9.24 0.85
C ASN A 79 -4.17 -9.38 -0.26
N ALA A 80 -3.02 -10.00 0.03
CA ALA A 80 -1.98 -10.26 -0.95
C ALA A 80 -2.50 -11.11 -2.13
N LYS A 81 -3.21 -12.20 -1.81
CA LYS A 81 -3.84 -13.06 -2.82
C LYS A 81 -4.83 -12.30 -3.71
N ARG A 82 -5.69 -11.48 -3.11
CA ARG A 82 -6.70 -10.69 -3.84
C ARG A 82 -6.07 -9.58 -4.69
N LEU A 83 -4.99 -8.95 -4.21
CA LEU A 83 -4.22 -8.00 -5.01
C LEU A 83 -3.64 -8.70 -6.25
N ALA A 84 -3.02 -9.88 -6.07
CA ALA A 84 -2.45 -10.64 -7.17
C ALA A 84 -3.52 -11.07 -8.20
N ASP A 85 -4.72 -11.47 -7.75
CA ASP A 85 -5.86 -11.76 -8.63
C ASP A 85 -6.30 -10.52 -9.42
N SER A 86 -6.37 -9.37 -8.76
CA SER A 86 -6.74 -8.09 -9.37
C SER A 86 -5.72 -7.65 -10.41
N CYS A 87 -4.42 -7.75 -10.10
CA CYS A 87 -3.32 -7.49 -11.04
C CYS A 87 -3.44 -8.38 -12.29
N ARG A 88 -3.64 -9.69 -12.12
CA ARG A 88 -3.83 -10.63 -13.25
C ARG A 88 -5.02 -10.25 -14.12
N ARG A 89 -6.13 -9.81 -13.51
CA ARG A 89 -7.35 -9.40 -14.22
C ARG A 89 -7.13 -8.17 -15.10
N LEU A 90 -6.32 -7.20 -14.64
CA LEU A 90 -6.00 -5.96 -15.35
C LEU A 90 -4.66 -5.98 -16.10
N LYS A 91 -4.02 -7.15 -16.22
CA LYS A 91 -2.72 -7.33 -16.90
C LYS A 91 -1.59 -6.48 -16.30
N ILE A 92 -1.64 -6.26 -14.98
CA ILE A 92 -0.56 -5.67 -14.19
C ILE A 92 0.33 -6.81 -13.67
N PRO A 93 1.67 -6.66 -13.63
CA PRO A 93 2.53 -7.63 -12.95
C PRO A 93 2.06 -7.88 -11.52
N ALA A 94 1.87 -9.14 -11.14
CA ALA A 94 1.45 -9.46 -9.78
C ALA A 94 2.57 -9.14 -8.79
N VAL A 95 2.23 -8.52 -7.66
CA VAL A 95 3.16 -8.31 -6.55
C VAL A 95 3.38 -9.66 -5.85
N PRO A 96 4.64 -10.09 -5.60
CA PRO A 96 4.91 -11.29 -4.81
C PRO A 96 4.30 -11.20 -3.41
N GLU A 97 3.76 -12.31 -2.90
CA GLU A 97 3.12 -12.33 -1.57
C GLU A 97 4.11 -11.96 -0.45
N GLU A 98 5.34 -12.46 -0.52
CA GLU A 98 6.41 -12.12 0.44
C GLU A 98 6.82 -10.64 0.40
N GLN A 99 6.59 -9.94 -0.72
CA GLN A 99 6.85 -8.51 -0.82
C GLN A 99 5.68 -7.68 -0.24
N PHE A 100 4.48 -8.27 -0.17
CA PHE A 100 3.31 -7.62 0.41
C PHE A 100 3.24 -7.76 1.94
N ILE A 101 3.71 -8.89 2.48
CA ILE A 101 3.59 -9.27 3.91
C ILE A 101 4.78 -8.77 4.74
#